data_AF-A0A662Q204-F1
#
_entry.id   AF-A0A662Q204-F1
#
_cell.length_a   1.000
_cell.length_b   1.000
_cell.length_c   1.000
_cell.angle_alpha   90.00
_cell.angle_beta   90.00
_cell.angle_gamma   90.00
#
_symmetry.space_group_name_H-M   'P 1'
#
loop_
_entity.id
_entity.type
_entity.pdbx_description
1 polymer ?
#
loop_
_entity_poly.entity_id
_entity_poly.type
_entity_poly.pdbx_seq_one_letter_code
_entity_poly.pdbx_strand_id
1 'polypeptide(L)'
;MRYETARCLHPECRDNVVPETSHWICRKRRGIQSEIIGCLRDIRVRWYKPKSSDRSLPEGQRRWYGVVQRALKVFLNAAYGVFGFEEFPLYCPPVAESTAAIARYAFKKTVEKARELGVKVLYGDTDSLFIKTEDEEVINELVAWAKKELKLDLELDKRYRYVVFSQRKKNYLGVTDKGVVDVKGLTGKKAHIPKFIKDAFEEMLNILREVKSEEEFEKAKRRSEELIRSKYQALKRGEYSLEDLSFRVMLSKSVERYVKTTPPHVKAAKKLINRGVAVVPGDIITYVKTRDSDGVEPLEFARKDQVDVDKYIEYLTSTFEQVLDALGIDFNKITGVTSLEYFM
;
A
#
# COMPACT_ATOMS: atom_id res chain seq x y z
N MET A 1 16.32 -6.63 -21.60
CA MET A 1 16.02 -7.95 -22.18
C MET A 1 14.68 -7.88 -22.88
N ARG A 2 14.53 -8.51 -24.07
CA ARG A 2 13.30 -8.49 -24.89
C ARG A 2 13.10 -9.79 -25.63
N TYR A 3 11.91 -9.98 -26.20
CA TYR A 3 11.56 -11.16 -27.01
C TYR A 3 12.53 -11.34 -28.20
N GLU A 4 13.01 -10.25 -28.79
CA GLU A 4 13.97 -10.25 -29.91
C GLU A 4 15.40 -10.68 -29.52
N THR A 5 15.74 -10.56 -28.24
CA THR A 5 17.11 -10.75 -27.75
C THR A 5 17.26 -11.91 -26.78
N ALA A 6 16.16 -12.40 -26.20
CA ALA A 6 16.13 -13.61 -25.41
C ALA A 6 16.26 -14.84 -26.32
N ARG A 7 17.11 -15.80 -25.93
CA ARG A 7 17.36 -17.04 -26.69
C ARG A 7 17.69 -16.80 -28.18
N CYS A 8 18.52 -15.80 -28.46
CA CYS A 8 18.88 -15.49 -29.85
C CYS A 8 19.68 -16.63 -30.51
N LEU A 9 19.68 -16.65 -31.84
CA LEU A 9 20.32 -17.72 -32.63
C LEU A 9 21.85 -17.64 -32.69
N HIS A 10 22.48 -16.57 -32.18
CA HIS A 10 23.93 -16.39 -32.22
C HIS A 10 24.63 -17.39 -31.28
N PRO A 11 25.50 -18.30 -31.80
CA PRO A 11 26.17 -19.29 -30.96
C PRO A 11 27.01 -18.68 -29.84
N GLU A 12 27.69 -17.56 -30.11
CA GLU A 12 28.52 -16.81 -29.16
C GLU A 12 27.74 -16.07 -28.06
N CYS A 13 26.41 -16.11 -28.08
CA CYS A 13 25.59 -15.53 -27.03
C CYS A 13 25.04 -16.60 -26.07
N ARG A 14 25.23 -17.90 -26.36
CA ARG A 14 24.68 -19.00 -25.55
C ARG A 14 25.35 -19.10 -24.17
N ASP A 15 26.56 -18.57 -24.03
CA ASP A 15 27.29 -18.45 -22.76
C ASP A 15 26.76 -17.29 -21.89
N ASN A 16 26.01 -16.35 -22.47
CA ASN A 16 25.44 -15.19 -21.77
C ASN A 16 24.14 -15.56 -21.04
N VAL A 17 24.21 -16.59 -20.20
CA VAL A 17 23.08 -17.16 -19.48
C VAL A 17 22.66 -16.24 -18.36
N VAL A 18 21.36 -16.02 -18.24
CA VAL A 18 20.77 -15.27 -17.14
C VAL A 18 20.85 -16.11 -15.87
N PRO A 19 21.40 -15.59 -14.76
CA PRO A 19 21.50 -16.32 -13.50
C PRO A 19 20.18 -16.97 -13.09
N GLU A 20 20.23 -18.18 -12.54
CA GLU A 20 19.07 -18.97 -12.12
C GLU A 20 18.09 -19.40 -13.24
N THR A 21 18.48 -19.31 -14.52
CA THR A 21 17.62 -19.72 -15.64
C THR A 21 18.38 -20.48 -16.73
N SER A 22 17.65 -21.04 -17.70
CA SER A 22 18.20 -21.63 -18.94
C SER A 22 18.23 -20.65 -20.12
N HIS A 23 17.91 -19.38 -19.90
CA HIS A 23 17.81 -18.38 -20.96
C HIS A 23 19.13 -17.64 -21.13
N TRP A 24 19.47 -17.29 -22.37
CA TRP A 24 20.59 -16.41 -22.68
C TRP A 24 20.15 -15.13 -23.38
N ILE A 25 20.95 -14.07 -23.28
CA ILE A 25 20.65 -12.75 -23.87
C ILE A 25 21.64 -12.44 -24.98
N CYS A 26 21.14 -11.93 -26.11
CA CYS A 26 21.94 -11.43 -27.21
C CYS A 26 22.90 -10.32 -26.77
N ARG A 27 24.20 -10.47 -27.06
CA ARG A 27 25.22 -9.41 -26.88
C ARG A 27 25.35 -8.50 -28.11
N LYS A 28 24.89 -8.94 -29.27
CA LYS A 28 25.05 -8.23 -30.56
C LYS A 28 24.01 -7.16 -30.83
N ARG A 29 22.78 -7.37 -30.36
CA ARG A 29 21.63 -6.50 -30.67
C ARG A 29 20.96 -6.07 -29.38
N ARG A 30 20.58 -4.80 -29.32
CA ARG A 30 19.68 -4.29 -28.29
C ARG A 30 18.25 -4.31 -28.82
N GLY A 31 17.33 -4.86 -28.03
CA GLY A 31 15.93 -4.95 -28.42
C GLY A 31 15.27 -3.58 -28.35
N ILE A 32 14.37 -3.29 -29.30
CA ILE A 32 13.77 -1.95 -29.48
C ILE A 32 13.13 -1.43 -28.20
N GLN A 33 12.39 -2.29 -27.51
CA GLN A 33 11.68 -1.89 -26.32
C GLN A 33 12.63 -1.67 -25.13
N SER A 34 13.83 -2.29 -25.10
CA SER A 34 14.84 -1.98 -24.07
C SER A 34 15.37 -0.56 -24.25
N GLU A 35 15.53 -0.11 -25.49
CA GLU A 35 15.86 1.28 -25.81
C GLU A 35 14.72 2.23 -25.42
N ILE A 36 13.46 1.88 -25.76
CA ILE A 36 12.30 2.71 -25.40
C ILE A 36 12.17 2.87 -23.89
N ILE A 37 12.24 1.76 -23.12
CA ILE A 37 12.15 1.82 -21.66
C ILE A 37 13.35 2.54 -21.05
N GLY A 38 14.55 2.36 -21.61
CA GLY A 38 15.73 3.13 -21.22
C GLY A 38 15.54 4.63 -21.42
N CYS A 39 15.02 5.02 -22.58
CA CYS A 39 14.71 6.41 -22.91
C CYS A 39 13.65 7.01 -21.97
N LEU A 40 12.53 6.32 -21.75
CA LEU A 40 11.48 6.77 -20.83
C LEU A 40 11.99 6.89 -19.39
N ARG A 41 12.83 5.95 -18.94
CA ARG A 41 13.49 6.01 -17.63
C ARG A 41 14.40 7.22 -17.54
N ASP A 42 15.25 7.43 -18.54
CA ASP A 42 16.25 8.50 -18.53
C ASP A 42 15.57 9.88 -18.57
N ILE A 43 14.54 10.06 -19.41
CA ILE A 43 13.71 11.27 -19.44
C ILE A 43 13.06 11.49 -18.07
N ARG A 44 12.50 10.45 -17.46
CA ARG A 44 11.89 10.56 -16.14
C ARG A 44 12.89 10.98 -15.06
N VAL A 45 14.03 10.28 -14.97
CA VAL A 45 14.99 10.42 -13.87
C VAL A 45 15.84 11.69 -14.03
N ARG A 46 16.25 12.02 -15.25
CA ARG A 46 17.15 13.16 -15.50
C ARG A 46 16.40 14.49 -15.64
N TRP A 47 15.14 14.46 -16.07
CA TRP A 47 14.37 15.68 -16.36
C TRP A 47 13.18 15.87 -15.42
N TYR A 48 12.18 14.98 -15.52
CA TYR A 48 10.89 15.22 -14.88
C TYR A 48 10.90 15.05 -13.35
N LYS A 49 11.65 14.06 -12.80
CA LYS A 49 11.79 13.85 -11.35
C LYS A 49 12.45 15.09 -10.69
N PRO A 50 13.62 15.58 -11.13
CA PRO A 50 14.23 16.79 -10.57
C PRO A 50 13.33 18.03 -10.67
N LYS A 51 12.75 18.29 -11.85
CA LYS A 51 11.86 19.45 -12.07
C LYS A 51 10.59 19.42 -11.22
N SER A 52 10.11 18.24 -10.85
CA SER A 52 8.95 18.13 -9.95
C SER A 52 9.26 18.55 -8.49
N SER A 53 10.53 18.57 -8.11
CA SER A 53 11.00 18.94 -6.76
C SER A 53 11.73 20.29 -6.72
N ASP A 54 11.98 20.90 -7.88
CA ASP A 54 12.68 22.18 -8.04
C ASP A 54 11.82 23.34 -7.53
N ARG A 55 12.17 23.89 -6.36
CA ARG A 55 11.42 24.99 -5.71
C ARG A 55 11.54 26.34 -6.42
N SER A 56 12.45 26.48 -7.39
CA SER A 56 12.56 27.72 -8.19
C SER A 56 11.42 27.89 -9.20
N LEU A 57 10.70 26.81 -9.51
CA LEU A 57 9.62 26.83 -10.49
C LEU A 57 8.26 27.18 -9.87
N PRO A 58 7.35 27.82 -10.65
CA PRO A 58 5.97 28.04 -10.24
C PRO A 58 5.27 26.75 -9.82
N GLU A 59 4.41 26.81 -8.80
CA GLU A 59 3.72 25.63 -8.25
C GLU A 59 2.93 24.85 -9.32
N GLY A 60 2.23 25.56 -10.22
CA GLY A 60 1.49 24.92 -11.31
C GLY A 60 2.39 24.08 -12.22
N GLN A 61 3.59 24.57 -12.54
CA GLN A 61 4.57 23.83 -13.35
C GLN A 61 5.15 22.65 -12.57
N ARG A 62 5.53 22.84 -11.31
CA ARG A 62 6.02 21.73 -10.45
C ARG A 62 4.98 20.61 -10.34
N ARG A 63 3.71 20.97 -10.18
CA ARG A 63 2.59 20.03 -10.14
C ARG A 63 2.45 19.26 -11.45
N TRP A 64 2.55 19.94 -12.59
CA TRP A 64 2.53 19.30 -13.91
C TRP A 64 3.71 18.32 -14.09
N TYR A 65 4.95 18.74 -13.79
CA TYR A 65 6.12 17.84 -13.80
C TYR A 65 5.91 16.63 -12.87
N GLY A 66 5.32 16.87 -11.70
CA GLY A 66 4.94 15.82 -10.76
C GLY A 66 3.94 14.82 -11.33
N VAL A 67 2.94 15.26 -12.11
CA VAL A 67 2.00 14.36 -12.80
C VAL A 67 2.73 13.54 -13.85
N VAL A 68 3.54 14.17 -14.70
CA VAL A 68 4.23 13.48 -15.79
C VAL A 68 5.24 12.44 -15.27
N GLN A 69 6.06 12.78 -14.26
CA GLN A 69 7.01 11.79 -13.71
C GLN A 69 6.30 10.60 -13.05
N ARG A 70 5.12 10.81 -12.46
CA ARG A 70 4.28 9.72 -11.90
C ARG A 70 3.71 8.86 -13.01
N ALA A 71 3.21 9.45 -14.10
CA ALA A 71 2.73 8.71 -15.26
C ALA A 71 3.85 7.84 -15.87
N LEU A 72 5.04 8.43 -16.09
CA LEU A 72 6.21 7.69 -16.56
C LEU A 72 6.59 6.55 -15.60
N LYS A 73 6.50 6.77 -14.27
CA LYS A 73 6.72 5.71 -13.27
C LYS A 73 5.76 4.54 -13.47
N VAL A 74 4.47 4.82 -13.68
CA VAL A 74 3.46 3.78 -13.92
C VAL A 74 3.79 2.98 -15.17
N PHE A 75 4.11 3.64 -16.29
CA PHE A 75 4.51 2.96 -17.52
C PHE A 75 5.74 2.07 -17.34
N LEU A 76 6.78 2.56 -16.67
CA LEU A 76 8.01 1.80 -16.41
C LEU A 76 7.74 0.57 -15.54
N ASN A 77 6.91 0.70 -14.50
CA ASN A 77 6.56 -0.41 -13.62
C ASN A 77 5.68 -1.46 -14.34
N ALA A 78 4.78 -1.02 -15.22
CA ALA A 78 3.92 -1.92 -16.00
C ALA A 78 4.70 -2.67 -17.09
N ALA A 79 5.73 -2.07 -17.67
CA ALA A 79 6.49 -2.62 -18.78
C ALA A 79 7.20 -3.95 -18.48
N TYR A 80 7.37 -4.30 -17.20
CA TYR A 80 7.87 -5.62 -16.77
C TYR A 80 6.76 -6.69 -16.82
N GLY A 81 5.61 -6.42 -16.19
CA GLY A 81 4.57 -7.43 -15.98
C GLY A 81 3.88 -7.90 -17.27
N VAL A 82 3.83 -7.05 -18.30
CA VAL A 82 3.13 -7.36 -19.56
C VAL A 82 3.68 -8.58 -20.30
N PHE A 83 4.94 -8.96 -20.10
CA PHE A 83 5.51 -10.15 -20.77
C PHE A 83 5.05 -11.48 -20.21
N GLY A 84 4.51 -11.48 -18.99
CA GLY A 84 3.90 -12.64 -18.37
C GLY A 84 2.38 -12.71 -18.62
N PHE A 85 1.81 -11.75 -19.35
CA PHE A 85 0.38 -11.70 -19.66
C PHE A 85 0.12 -12.31 -21.03
N GLU A 86 -0.64 -13.41 -21.06
CA GLU A 86 -0.81 -14.26 -22.26
C GLU A 86 -1.46 -13.50 -23.44
N GLU A 87 -2.34 -12.55 -23.14
CA GLU A 87 -3.05 -11.74 -24.13
C GLU A 87 -2.22 -10.55 -24.64
N PHE A 88 -1.01 -10.33 -24.11
CA PHE A 88 -0.12 -9.30 -24.61
C PHE A 88 0.45 -9.71 -25.97
N PRO A 89 0.37 -8.88 -27.02
CA PRO A 89 0.87 -9.25 -28.36
C PRO A 89 2.35 -9.62 -28.43
N LEU A 90 3.17 -9.15 -27.47
CA LEU A 90 4.59 -9.49 -27.34
C LEU A 90 4.86 -10.37 -26.12
N TYR A 91 3.89 -11.18 -25.71
CA TYR A 91 4.02 -12.16 -24.64
C TYR A 91 5.30 -13.01 -24.81
N CYS A 92 6.10 -13.10 -23.75
CA CYS A 92 7.38 -13.78 -23.81
C CYS A 92 7.80 -14.26 -22.41
N PRO A 93 7.37 -15.48 -22.00
CA PRO A 93 7.74 -16.06 -20.71
C PRO A 93 9.24 -16.06 -20.43
N PRO A 94 10.13 -16.39 -21.39
CA PRO A 94 11.57 -16.30 -21.17
C PRO A 94 12.06 -14.94 -20.66
N VAL A 95 11.46 -13.85 -21.15
CA VAL A 95 11.82 -12.49 -20.73
C VAL A 95 11.28 -12.19 -19.33
N ALA A 96 10.05 -12.61 -19.03
CA ALA A 96 9.44 -12.45 -17.71
C ALA A 96 10.23 -13.22 -16.64
N GLU A 97 10.50 -14.50 -16.88
CA GLU A 97 11.29 -15.38 -16.00
C GLU A 97 12.69 -14.84 -15.76
N SER A 98 13.39 -14.46 -16.84
CA SER A 98 14.73 -13.91 -16.75
C SER A 98 14.78 -12.58 -16.02
N THR A 99 13.79 -11.71 -16.20
CA THR A 99 13.74 -10.44 -15.47
C THR A 99 13.49 -10.67 -13.99
N ALA A 100 12.60 -11.59 -13.63
CA ALA A 100 12.38 -12.02 -12.25
C ALA A 100 13.64 -12.62 -11.63
N ALA A 101 14.37 -13.44 -12.39
CA ALA A 101 15.62 -14.06 -11.96
C ALA A 101 16.74 -13.03 -11.74
N ILE A 102 16.92 -12.07 -12.65
CA ILE A 102 17.86 -10.97 -12.48
C ILE A 102 17.53 -10.15 -11.22
N ALA A 103 16.24 -9.85 -10.99
CA ALA A 103 15.80 -9.13 -9.80
C ALA A 103 16.14 -9.90 -8.51
N ARG A 104 15.85 -11.21 -8.46
CA ARG A 104 16.22 -12.08 -7.31
C ARG A 104 17.72 -12.16 -7.12
N TYR A 105 18.48 -12.37 -8.19
CA TYR A 105 19.94 -12.42 -8.16
C TYR A 105 20.53 -11.13 -7.59
N ALA A 106 20.09 -9.98 -8.12
CA ALA A 106 20.55 -8.67 -7.66
C ALA A 106 20.19 -8.42 -6.20
N PHE A 107 18.98 -8.79 -5.78
CA PHE A 107 18.54 -8.69 -4.39
C PHE A 107 19.43 -9.56 -3.48
N LYS A 108 19.64 -10.82 -3.83
CA LYS A 108 20.49 -11.75 -3.07
C LYS A 108 21.92 -11.23 -2.94
N LYS A 109 22.51 -10.74 -4.04
CA LYS A 109 23.85 -10.16 -4.05
C LYS A 109 23.95 -8.90 -3.20
N THR A 110 22.91 -8.06 -3.21
CA THR A 110 22.85 -6.87 -2.35
C THR A 110 22.78 -7.25 -0.87
N VAL A 111 22.02 -8.30 -0.52
CA VAL A 111 21.97 -8.85 0.85
C VAL A 111 23.33 -9.41 1.29
N GLU A 112 24.00 -10.16 0.41
CA GLU A 112 25.35 -10.70 0.66
C GLU A 112 26.34 -9.56 0.92
N LYS A 113 26.40 -8.56 0.03
CA LYS A 113 27.28 -7.40 0.22
C LYS A 113 26.96 -6.62 1.49
N ALA A 114 25.69 -6.40 1.82
CA ALA A 114 25.31 -5.73 3.07
C ALA A 114 25.86 -6.48 4.31
N ARG A 115 25.82 -7.82 4.29
CA ARG A 115 26.39 -8.65 5.38
C ARG A 115 27.92 -8.58 5.42
N GLU A 116 28.60 -8.56 4.27
CA GLU A 116 30.05 -8.39 4.18
C GLU A 116 30.51 -7.05 4.77
N LEU A 117 29.70 -6.00 4.60
CA LEU A 117 29.92 -4.69 5.21
C LEU A 117 29.57 -4.64 6.71
N GLY A 118 29.27 -5.77 7.34
CA GLY A 118 28.90 -5.85 8.76
C GLY A 118 27.49 -5.34 9.07
N VAL A 119 26.65 -5.09 8.06
CA VAL A 119 25.30 -4.54 8.26
C VAL A 119 24.28 -5.66 8.45
N LYS A 120 23.47 -5.52 9.49
CA LYS A 120 22.35 -6.43 9.72
C LYS A 120 21.19 -6.10 8.78
N VAL A 121 20.88 -7.02 7.87
CA VAL A 121 19.66 -6.98 7.06
C VAL A 121 18.47 -7.44 7.93
N LEU A 122 17.47 -6.58 8.09
CA LEU A 122 16.28 -6.83 8.92
C LEU A 122 15.14 -7.47 8.13
N TYR A 123 14.89 -6.98 6.92
CA TYR A 123 13.79 -7.41 6.08
C TYR A 123 14.11 -7.05 4.63
N GLY A 124 13.45 -7.70 3.68
CA GLY A 124 13.37 -7.17 2.33
C GLY A 124 12.20 -7.75 1.56
N ASP A 125 11.75 -6.94 0.61
CA ASP A 125 10.69 -7.27 -0.33
C ASP A 125 11.28 -7.20 -1.76
N THR A 126 10.41 -7.38 -2.75
CA THR A 126 10.70 -7.44 -4.19
C THR A 126 11.52 -6.26 -4.70
N ASP A 127 11.38 -5.08 -4.09
CA ASP A 127 11.98 -3.82 -4.54
C ASP A 127 12.64 -2.99 -3.42
N SER A 128 12.72 -3.50 -2.20
CA SER A 128 13.23 -2.74 -1.04
C SER A 128 13.95 -3.63 -0.04
N LEU A 129 15.02 -3.08 0.57
CA LEU A 129 15.85 -3.76 1.56
C LEU A 129 15.94 -2.89 2.82
N PHE A 130 15.63 -3.48 3.97
CA PHE A 130 15.71 -2.83 5.26
C PHE A 130 16.97 -3.27 5.97
N ILE A 131 17.83 -2.32 6.28
CA ILE A 131 19.11 -2.54 6.94
C ILE A 131 19.18 -1.77 8.25
N LYS A 132 19.86 -2.32 9.25
CA LYS A 132 20.12 -1.66 10.53
C LYS A 132 21.55 -1.12 10.53
N THR A 133 21.69 0.18 10.29
CA THR A 133 22.95 0.91 10.42
C THR A 133 22.68 2.39 10.69
N GLU A 134 23.56 3.02 11.45
CA GLU A 134 23.63 4.48 11.61
C GLU A 134 24.77 5.08 10.76
N ASP A 135 25.64 4.22 10.22
CA ASP A 135 26.82 4.61 9.44
C ASP A 135 26.43 4.94 7.98
N GLU A 136 26.56 6.21 7.64
CA GLU A 136 26.32 6.75 6.30
C GLU A 136 27.35 6.28 5.27
N GLU A 137 28.59 6.02 5.68
CA GLU A 137 29.65 5.56 4.77
C GLU A 137 29.32 4.18 4.23
N VAL A 138 28.82 3.30 5.09
CA VAL A 138 28.40 1.95 4.71
C VAL A 138 27.20 1.98 3.76
N ILE A 139 26.23 2.89 3.97
CA ILE A 139 25.10 3.08 3.05
C ILE A 139 25.62 3.53 1.68
N ASN A 140 26.51 4.52 1.66
CA ASN A 140 27.09 5.04 0.43
C ASN A 140 27.93 4.01 -0.32
N GLU A 141 28.70 3.18 0.40
CA GLU A 141 29.46 2.08 -0.18
C GLU A 141 28.53 1.05 -0.83
N LEU A 142 27.45 0.64 -0.14
CA LEU A 142 26.48 -0.30 -0.68
C LEU A 142 25.80 0.23 -1.95
N VAL A 143 25.42 1.51 -1.96
CA VAL A 143 24.83 2.19 -3.13
C VAL A 143 25.83 2.25 -4.29
N ALA A 144 27.08 2.66 -4.02
CA ALA A 144 28.13 2.74 -5.03
C ALA A 144 28.46 1.36 -5.63
N TRP A 145 28.54 0.34 -4.78
CA TRP A 145 28.75 -1.05 -5.18
C TRP A 145 27.59 -1.55 -6.05
N ALA A 146 26.34 -1.35 -5.65
CA ALA A 146 25.18 -1.79 -6.43
C ALA A 146 25.13 -1.11 -7.81
N LYS A 147 25.50 0.17 -7.88
CA LYS A 147 25.60 0.90 -9.14
C LYS A 147 26.72 0.37 -10.03
N LYS A 148 27.87 0.02 -9.45
CA LYS A 148 29.05 -0.48 -10.18
C LYS A 148 28.85 -1.91 -10.67
N GLU A 149 28.50 -2.82 -9.77
CA GLU A 149 28.45 -4.27 -10.00
C GLU A 149 27.11 -4.73 -10.57
N LEU A 150 25.99 -4.22 -10.05
CA LEU A 150 24.65 -4.65 -10.47
C LEU A 150 24.00 -3.72 -11.51
N LYS A 151 24.60 -2.55 -11.77
CA LYS A 151 24.02 -1.48 -12.60
C LYS A 151 22.64 -1.04 -12.09
N LEU A 152 22.44 -1.09 -10.78
CA LEU A 152 21.22 -0.68 -10.11
C LEU A 152 21.47 0.63 -9.34
N ASP A 153 20.62 1.62 -9.58
CA ASP A 153 20.60 2.85 -8.82
C ASP A 153 19.76 2.64 -7.55
N LEU A 154 20.40 2.21 -6.48
CA LEU A 154 19.78 2.16 -5.16
C LEU A 154 19.69 3.59 -4.59
N GLU A 155 18.58 3.90 -3.92
CA GLU A 155 18.41 5.16 -3.19
C GLU A 155 17.94 4.88 -1.76
N LEU A 156 18.43 5.67 -0.80
CA LEU A 156 17.87 5.67 0.54
C LEU A 156 16.48 6.32 0.49
N ASP A 157 15.43 5.51 0.59
CA ASP A 157 14.05 6.02 0.59
C ASP A 157 13.68 6.65 1.95
N LYS A 158 13.91 5.93 3.05
CA LYS A 158 13.45 6.32 4.39
C LYS A 158 14.40 5.91 5.50
N ARG A 159 14.49 6.76 6.52
CA ARG A 159 15.08 6.44 7.82
C ARG A 159 13.97 6.22 8.84
N TYR A 160 14.02 5.08 9.52
CA TYR A 160 13.07 4.72 10.55
C TYR A 160 13.75 4.75 11.91
N ARG A 161 13.10 5.38 12.90
CA ARG A 161 13.48 5.29 14.32
C ARG A 161 13.29 3.86 14.81
N TYR A 162 12.16 3.26 14.46
CA TYR A 162 11.90 1.84 14.69
C TYR A 162 10.96 1.30 13.60
N VAL A 163 11.06 -0.01 13.37
CA VAL A 163 10.18 -0.76 12.47
C VAL A 163 9.80 -2.07 13.13
N VAL A 164 8.54 -2.45 12.97
CA VAL A 164 7.98 -3.71 13.41
C VAL A 164 7.49 -4.45 12.18
N PHE A 165 8.01 -5.67 11.98
CA PHE A 165 7.64 -6.52 10.87
C PHE A 165 6.61 -7.54 11.35
N SER A 166 5.51 -7.67 10.61
CA SER A 166 4.57 -8.78 10.81
C SER A 166 5.15 -10.07 10.22
N GLN A 167 4.61 -11.22 10.66
CA GLN A 167 4.82 -12.51 9.98
C GLN A 167 4.25 -12.52 8.54
N ARG A 168 3.23 -11.68 8.27
CA ARG A 168 2.66 -11.54 6.92
C ARG A 168 3.61 -10.75 6.04
N LYS A 169 3.92 -11.29 4.85
CA LYS A 169 4.72 -10.58 3.84
C LYS A 169 4.05 -9.25 3.47
N LYS A 170 4.87 -8.21 3.26
CA LYS A 170 4.43 -6.86 2.88
C LYS A 170 3.56 -6.14 3.92
N ASN A 171 3.54 -6.62 5.17
CA ASN A 171 2.91 -5.94 6.28
C ASN A 171 3.97 -5.51 7.31
N TYR A 172 4.15 -4.20 7.48
CA TYR A 172 5.05 -3.64 8.47
C TYR A 172 4.57 -2.27 8.94
N LEU A 173 4.99 -1.90 10.14
CA LEU A 173 4.78 -0.59 10.75
C LEU A 173 6.14 0.03 11.04
N GLY A 174 6.39 1.24 10.53
CA GLY A 174 7.63 1.97 10.79
C GLY A 174 7.36 3.42 11.13
N VAL A 175 8.06 3.95 12.13
CA VAL A 175 8.01 5.37 12.47
C VAL A 175 9.30 6.03 12.01
N THR A 176 9.19 7.03 11.14
CA THR A 176 10.36 7.75 10.64
C THR A 176 11.02 8.59 11.73
N ASP A 177 12.27 8.96 11.51
CA ASP A 177 12.97 9.97 12.31
C ASP A 177 12.15 11.27 12.48
N LYS A 178 11.43 11.68 11.43
CA LYS A 178 10.52 12.84 11.38
C LYS A 178 9.18 12.60 12.08
N GLY A 179 8.96 11.44 12.70
CA GLY A 179 7.72 11.10 13.40
C GLY A 179 6.55 10.79 12.45
N VAL A 180 6.81 10.44 11.20
CA VAL A 180 5.76 9.99 10.28
C VAL A 180 5.55 8.49 10.48
N VAL A 181 4.33 8.09 10.83
CA VAL A 181 3.97 6.67 10.93
C VAL A 181 3.62 6.14 9.54
N ASP A 182 4.43 5.20 9.06
CA ASP A 182 4.25 4.49 7.82
C ASP A 182 3.79 3.07 8.13
N VAL A 183 2.64 2.69 7.59
CA VAL A 183 2.11 1.33 7.75
C VAL A 183 1.82 0.82 6.36
N LYS A 184 2.47 -0.28 5.97
CA LYS A 184 2.22 -0.92 4.68
C LYS A 184 1.08 -1.92 4.81
N GLY A 185 0.12 -1.82 3.90
CA GLY A 185 -1.12 -2.59 3.89
C GLY A 185 -2.37 -1.74 4.15
N LEU A 186 -2.22 -0.55 4.75
CA LEU A 186 -3.29 0.20 5.41
C LEU A 186 -4.69 0.19 4.76
N THR A 187 -5.64 -0.43 5.46
CA THR A 187 -7.09 -0.27 5.26
C THR A 187 -7.65 1.00 5.90
N GLY A 188 -7.10 1.47 7.02
CA GLY A 188 -7.68 2.57 7.82
C GLY A 188 -7.66 3.97 7.21
N LYS A 189 -6.85 4.21 6.15
CA LYS A 189 -6.84 5.50 5.42
C LYS A 189 -7.84 5.57 4.27
N LYS A 190 -8.70 4.55 4.10
CA LYS A 190 -9.71 4.56 3.03
C LYS A 190 -10.79 5.60 3.33
N ALA A 191 -11.17 6.38 2.30
CA ALA A 191 -12.12 7.49 2.43
C ALA A 191 -13.52 7.09 2.94
N HIS A 192 -13.86 5.80 2.90
CA HIS A 192 -15.17 5.28 3.31
C HIS A 192 -15.20 4.76 4.75
N ILE A 193 -14.16 4.96 5.57
CA ILE A 193 -14.21 4.58 6.99
C ILE A 193 -14.91 5.69 7.80
N PRO A 194 -15.91 5.37 8.65
CA PRO A 194 -16.58 6.34 9.50
C PRO A 194 -15.62 7.09 10.41
N LYS A 195 -15.96 8.35 10.71
CA LYS A 195 -15.12 9.23 11.53
C LYS A 195 -14.80 8.63 12.89
N PHE A 196 -15.76 7.98 13.54
CA PHE A 196 -15.56 7.31 14.83
C PHE A 196 -14.35 6.35 14.84
N ILE A 197 -14.23 5.53 13.78
CA ILE A 197 -13.17 4.53 13.64
C ILE A 197 -11.88 5.21 13.17
N LYS A 198 -12.00 6.21 12.28
CA LYS A 198 -10.87 6.97 11.78
C LYS A 198 -10.15 7.75 12.88
N ASP A 199 -10.90 8.40 13.77
CA ASP A 199 -10.36 9.17 14.89
C ASP A 199 -9.62 8.24 15.87
N ALA A 200 -10.19 7.07 16.17
CA ALA A 200 -9.51 6.05 16.97
C ALA A 200 -8.22 5.56 16.28
N PHE A 201 -8.24 5.42 14.96
CA PHE A 201 -7.07 4.98 14.21
C PHE A 201 -5.96 6.05 14.23
N GLU A 202 -6.31 7.33 14.06
CA GLU A 202 -5.38 8.45 14.17
C GLU A 202 -4.80 8.58 15.59
N GLU A 203 -5.61 8.36 16.62
CA GLU A 203 -5.17 8.32 18.02
C GLU A 203 -4.14 7.20 18.25
N MET A 204 -4.38 5.99 17.73
CA MET A 204 -3.41 4.90 17.80
C MET A 204 -2.11 5.25 17.09
N LEU A 205 -2.16 5.86 15.90
CA LEU A 205 -0.96 6.30 15.19
C LEU A 205 -0.17 7.34 16.02
N ASN A 206 -0.86 8.25 16.71
CA ASN A 206 -0.21 9.22 17.59
C ASN A 206 0.46 8.54 18.79
N ILE A 207 -0.18 7.53 19.40
CA ILE A 207 0.44 6.73 20.46
C ILE A 207 1.75 6.09 19.98
N LEU A 208 1.73 5.48 18.79
CA LEU A 208 2.90 4.81 18.20
C LEU A 208 3.99 5.79 17.76
N ARG A 209 3.62 7.00 17.33
CA ARG A 209 4.55 8.06 16.90
C ARG A 209 5.51 8.51 18.00
N GLU A 210 5.02 8.57 19.24
CA GLU A 210 5.78 9.11 20.37
C GLU A 210 6.82 8.14 20.92
N VAL A 211 6.78 6.85 20.52
CA VAL A 211 7.70 5.82 20.99
C VAL A 211 9.15 6.11 20.58
N LYS A 212 10.06 6.06 21.57
CA LYS A 212 11.50 6.25 21.41
C LYS A 212 12.34 5.12 22.02
N SER A 213 11.76 4.25 22.85
CA SER A 213 12.44 3.12 23.49
C SER A 213 11.60 1.86 23.47
N GLU A 214 12.22 0.70 23.74
CA GLU A 214 11.51 -0.58 23.85
C GLU A 214 10.50 -0.59 25.01
N GLU A 215 10.80 0.07 26.13
CA GLU A 215 9.87 0.19 27.26
C GLU A 215 8.64 1.05 26.90
N GLU A 216 8.85 2.15 26.17
CA GLU A 216 7.76 2.97 25.63
C GLU A 216 6.94 2.22 24.58
N PHE A 217 7.57 1.35 23.80
CA PHE A 217 6.88 0.50 22.82
C PHE A 217 5.89 -0.46 23.51
N GLU A 218 6.31 -1.12 24.60
CA GLU A 218 5.42 -1.98 25.39
C GLU A 218 4.28 -1.19 26.07
N LYS A 219 4.55 0.04 26.53
CA LYS A 219 3.51 0.93 27.05
C LYS A 219 2.53 1.36 25.94
N ALA A 220 3.04 1.68 24.74
CA ALA A 220 2.23 2.05 23.59
C ALA A 220 1.34 0.89 23.11
N LYS A 221 1.85 -0.35 23.17
CA LYS A 221 1.09 -1.57 22.90
C LYS A 221 -0.13 -1.68 23.83
N ARG A 222 0.09 -1.57 25.15
CA ARG A 222 -1.00 -1.60 26.15
C ARG A 222 -2.03 -0.48 25.94
N ARG A 223 -1.58 0.76 25.73
CA ARG A 223 -2.47 1.90 25.44
C ARG A 223 -3.29 1.69 24.16
N SER A 224 -2.70 1.07 23.14
CA SER A 224 -3.38 0.75 21.89
C SER A 224 -4.48 -0.30 22.10
N GLU A 225 -4.25 -1.31 22.94
CA GLU A 225 -5.27 -2.30 23.33
C GLU A 225 -6.41 -1.65 24.12
N GLU A 226 -6.07 -0.79 25.09
CA GLU A 226 -7.04 -0.03 25.90
C GLU A 226 -7.92 0.88 25.03
N LEU A 227 -7.33 1.59 24.07
CA LEU A 227 -8.03 2.42 23.10
C LEU A 227 -9.05 1.61 22.30
N ILE A 228 -8.64 0.48 21.73
CA ILE A 228 -9.53 -0.38 20.94
C ILE A 228 -10.64 -0.96 21.81
N ARG A 229 -10.31 -1.44 23.02
CA ARG A 229 -11.30 -1.94 23.97
C ARG A 229 -12.32 -0.86 24.33
N SER A 230 -11.86 0.36 24.60
CA SER A 230 -12.74 1.50 24.88
C SER A 230 -13.68 1.80 23.73
N LYS A 231 -13.19 1.83 22.48
CA LYS A 231 -14.02 2.08 21.28
C LYS A 231 -15.00 0.94 21.00
N TYR A 232 -14.58 -0.30 21.19
CA TYR A 232 -15.46 -1.47 21.09
C TYR A 232 -16.61 -1.38 22.10
N GLN A 233 -16.30 -1.05 23.35
CA GLN A 233 -17.30 -0.91 24.41
C GLN A 233 -18.22 0.29 24.18
N ALA A 234 -17.70 1.42 23.69
CA ALA A 234 -18.51 2.57 23.29
C ALA A 234 -19.51 2.22 22.17
N LEU A 235 -19.09 1.42 21.17
CA LEU A 235 -20.00 0.88 20.15
C LEU A 235 -21.09 -0.01 20.77
N LYS A 236 -20.73 -0.95 21.65
CA LYS A 236 -21.72 -1.82 22.30
C LYS A 236 -22.70 -1.06 23.21
N ARG A 237 -22.26 0.03 23.86
CA ARG A 237 -23.09 0.88 24.73
C ARG A 237 -23.88 1.97 23.99
N GLY A 238 -23.68 2.15 22.67
CA GLY A 238 -24.36 3.21 21.92
C GLY A 238 -23.78 4.62 22.15
N GLU A 239 -22.56 4.71 22.68
CA GLU A 239 -21.84 5.96 23.00
C GLU A 239 -21.16 6.54 21.74
N TYR A 240 -21.97 6.87 20.74
CA TYR A 240 -21.54 7.49 19.49
C TYR A 240 -22.62 8.44 18.95
N SER A 241 -22.23 9.36 18.08
CA SER A 241 -23.16 10.12 17.25
C SER A 241 -23.44 9.36 15.94
N LEU A 242 -24.60 9.59 15.32
CA LEU A 242 -24.89 8.97 14.01
C LEU A 242 -24.01 9.60 12.92
N GLU A 243 -23.66 10.87 13.09
CA GLU A 243 -22.75 11.63 12.26
C GLU A 243 -21.37 10.97 12.22
N ASP A 244 -20.83 10.55 13.38
CA ASP A 244 -19.51 9.92 13.46
C ASP A 244 -19.50 8.48 12.90
N LEU A 245 -20.66 7.81 12.88
CA LEU A 245 -20.85 6.50 12.23
C LEU A 245 -21.27 6.60 10.76
N SER A 246 -21.48 7.81 10.24
CA SER A 246 -21.96 7.98 8.87
C SER A 246 -20.86 7.70 7.85
N PHE A 247 -21.26 7.03 6.77
CA PHE A 247 -20.50 6.85 5.55
C PHE A 247 -20.86 7.96 4.58
N ARG A 248 -19.85 8.55 3.92
CA ARG A 248 -20.03 9.60 2.91
C ARG A 248 -19.48 9.13 1.58
N VAL A 249 -20.35 9.01 0.58
CA VAL A 249 -19.96 8.51 -0.75
C VAL A 249 -20.62 9.35 -1.84
N MET A 250 -19.84 9.82 -2.79
CA MET A 250 -20.35 10.54 -3.95
C MET A 250 -21.09 9.60 -4.89
N LEU A 251 -22.29 10.00 -5.30
CA LEU A 251 -23.06 9.31 -6.32
C LEU A 251 -22.51 9.67 -7.71
N SER A 252 -21.88 8.73 -8.40
CA SER A 252 -21.22 9.00 -9.69
C SER A 252 -22.13 8.94 -10.91
N LYS A 253 -23.28 8.25 -10.80
CA LYS A 253 -24.26 8.05 -11.88
C LYS A 253 -25.67 8.12 -11.30
N SER A 254 -26.68 8.29 -12.16
CA SER A 254 -28.07 8.25 -11.70
C SER A 254 -28.42 6.87 -11.12
N VAL A 255 -29.35 6.86 -10.17
CA VAL A 255 -29.72 5.68 -9.37
C VAL A 255 -30.30 4.55 -10.24
N GLU A 256 -30.96 4.89 -11.34
CA GLU A 256 -31.59 3.97 -12.29
C GLU A 256 -30.58 3.18 -13.11
N ARG A 257 -29.35 3.69 -13.26
CA ARG A 257 -28.27 3.03 -14.02
C ARG A 257 -27.59 1.90 -13.23
N TYR A 258 -27.95 1.69 -11.97
CA TYR A 258 -27.42 0.61 -11.12
C TYR A 258 -28.34 -0.61 -11.13
N VAL A 259 -28.19 -1.46 -12.16
CA VAL A 259 -29.10 -2.59 -12.45
C VAL A 259 -28.64 -3.96 -11.92
N LYS A 260 -27.33 -4.22 -11.77
CA LYS A 260 -26.82 -5.57 -11.40
C LYS A 260 -26.58 -5.75 -9.90
N THR A 261 -25.93 -4.78 -9.28
CA THR A 261 -25.67 -4.74 -7.84
C THR A 261 -25.98 -3.33 -7.38
N THR A 262 -26.77 -3.15 -6.33
CA THR A 262 -27.05 -1.83 -5.77
C THR A 262 -26.14 -1.58 -4.57
N PRO A 263 -25.10 -0.73 -4.71
CA PRO A 263 -24.22 -0.39 -3.60
C PRO A 263 -24.98 0.26 -2.43
N PRO A 264 -24.42 0.23 -1.21
CA PRO A 264 -25.05 0.83 -0.03
C PRO A 264 -25.46 2.30 -0.21
N HIS A 265 -24.59 3.14 -0.78
CA HIS A 265 -24.89 4.56 -1.04
C HIS A 265 -26.03 4.75 -2.06
N VAL A 266 -26.19 3.83 -3.01
CA VAL A 266 -27.30 3.88 -3.98
C VAL A 266 -28.62 3.45 -3.34
N LYS A 267 -28.60 2.47 -2.42
CA LYS A 267 -29.80 2.11 -1.64
C LYS A 267 -30.25 3.28 -0.76
N ALA A 268 -29.32 3.96 -0.08
CA ALA A 268 -29.62 5.17 0.68
C ALA A 268 -30.18 6.28 -0.22
N ALA A 269 -29.61 6.50 -1.40
CA ALA A 269 -30.14 7.45 -2.39
C ALA A 269 -31.58 7.12 -2.84
N LYS A 270 -31.90 5.83 -3.07
CA LYS A 270 -33.28 5.39 -3.35
C LYS A 270 -34.24 5.73 -2.21
N LYS A 271 -33.83 5.51 -0.96
CA LYS A 271 -34.63 5.86 0.22
C LYS A 271 -34.86 7.39 0.31
N LEU A 272 -33.85 8.19 0.00
CA LEU A 272 -33.98 9.67 -0.08
C LEU A 272 -35.02 10.08 -1.13
N ILE A 273 -34.92 9.54 -2.36
CA ILE A 273 -35.87 9.82 -3.45
C ILE A 273 -37.30 9.40 -3.08
N ASN A 274 -37.47 8.21 -2.49
CA ASN A 274 -38.78 7.72 -2.05
C ASN A 274 -39.41 8.59 -0.95
N ARG A 275 -38.60 9.36 -0.23
CA ARG A 275 -39.04 10.33 0.78
C ARG A 275 -39.12 11.77 0.25
N GLY A 276 -39.06 11.94 -1.06
CA GLY A 276 -39.23 13.23 -1.74
C GLY A 276 -37.97 14.10 -1.79
N VAL A 277 -36.80 13.57 -1.43
CA VAL A 277 -35.53 14.30 -1.55
C VAL A 277 -34.96 14.10 -2.95
N ALA A 278 -34.75 15.21 -3.66
CA ALA A 278 -34.10 15.17 -4.97
C ALA A 278 -32.62 14.79 -4.80
N VAL A 279 -32.16 13.79 -5.57
CA VAL A 279 -30.77 13.32 -5.56
C VAL A 279 -30.27 13.28 -7.00
N VAL A 280 -29.14 13.93 -7.27
CA VAL A 280 -28.51 14.00 -8.60
C VAL A 280 -27.09 13.43 -8.59
N PRO A 281 -26.55 13.01 -9.76
CA PRO A 281 -25.15 12.64 -9.86
C PRO A 281 -24.23 13.79 -9.45
N GLY A 282 -23.25 13.50 -8.60
CA GLY A 282 -22.36 14.47 -7.96
C GLY A 282 -22.66 14.67 -6.47
N ASP A 283 -23.86 14.33 -6.02
CA ASP A 283 -24.25 14.48 -4.62
C ASP A 283 -23.48 13.54 -3.70
N ILE A 284 -23.21 13.99 -2.48
CA ILE A 284 -22.61 13.18 -1.43
C ILE A 284 -23.73 12.55 -0.61
N ILE A 285 -23.89 11.23 -0.75
CA ILE A 285 -24.86 10.47 0.01
C ILE A 285 -24.26 10.11 1.36
N THR A 286 -24.95 10.52 2.43
CA THR A 286 -24.57 10.25 3.82
C THR A 286 -25.52 9.24 4.43
N TYR A 287 -25.01 8.12 4.92
CA TYR A 287 -25.84 7.01 5.42
C TYR A 287 -25.15 6.23 6.53
N VAL A 288 -25.93 5.53 7.35
CA VAL A 288 -25.43 4.59 8.37
C VAL A 288 -25.82 3.16 8.04
N LYS A 289 -25.09 2.18 8.58
CA LYS A 289 -25.41 0.76 8.48
C LYS A 289 -26.46 0.40 9.52
N THR A 290 -27.55 -0.20 9.06
CA THR A 290 -28.70 -0.57 9.91
C THR A 290 -29.01 -2.05 9.76
N ARG A 291 -29.76 -2.59 10.72
CA ARG A 291 -30.22 -3.99 10.72
C ARG A 291 -31.45 -4.23 9.83
N ASP A 292 -31.88 -3.22 9.06
CA ASP A 292 -33.04 -3.33 8.19
C ASP A 292 -32.75 -4.21 6.95
N SER A 293 -33.80 -4.56 6.20
CA SER A 293 -33.70 -5.40 5.00
C SER A 293 -32.81 -4.79 3.90
N ASP A 294 -32.69 -3.45 3.86
CA ASP A 294 -31.82 -2.75 2.91
C ASP A 294 -30.36 -2.70 3.39
N GLY A 295 -30.13 -2.85 4.70
CA GLY A 295 -28.87 -2.79 5.42
C GLY A 295 -28.31 -1.38 5.59
N VAL A 296 -29.07 -0.33 5.27
CA VAL A 296 -28.64 1.08 5.32
C VAL A 296 -29.80 2.05 5.49
N GLU A 297 -29.56 3.16 6.17
CA GLU A 297 -30.51 4.27 6.31
C GLU A 297 -29.78 5.62 6.07
N PRO A 298 -30.36 6.57 5.29
CA PRO A 298 -29.81 7.91 5.16
C PRO A 298 -29.74 8.60 6.51
N LEU A 299 -28.69 9.38 6.73
CA LEU A 299 -28.40 9.98 8.04
C LEU A 299 -29.56 10.85 8.55
N GLU A 300 -30.24 11.56 7.66
CA GLU A 300 -31.36 12.47 7.98
C GLU A 300 -32.54 11.75 8.63
N PHE A 301 -32.65 10.44 8.44
CA PHE A 301 -33.78 9.64 8.90
C PHE A 301 -33.37 8.46 9.79
N ALA A 302 -32.07 8.30 10.04
CA ALA A 302 -31.54 7.23 10.84
C ALA A 302 -31.81 7.45 12.32
N ARG A 303 -32.05 6.36 13.06
CA ARG A 303 -32.10 6.37 14.52
C ARG A 303 -31.08 5.41 15.11
N LYS A 304 -30.62 5.72 16.33
CA LYS A 304 -29.57 4.95 17.02
C LYS A 304 -29.95 3.49 17.26
N ASP A 305 -31.22 3.21 17.53
CA ASP A 305 -31.75 1.85 17.76
C ASP A 305 -31.65 0.95 16.52
N GLN A 306 -31.60 1.53 15.32
CA GLN A 306 -31.55 0.79 14.06
C GLN A 306 -30.12 0.40 13.67
N VAL A 307 -29.11 0.99 14.30
CA VAL A 307 -27.69 0.83 13.93
C VAL A 307 -27.25 -0.62 14.09
N ASP A 308 -26.62 -1.15 13.04
CA ASP A 308 -25.99 -2.46 13.06
C ASP A 308 -24.60 -2.35 13.68
N VAL A 309 -24.54 -2.40 15.02
CA VAL A 309 -23.30 -2.28 15.80
C VAL A 309 -22.26 -3.32 15.39
N ASP A 310 -22.68 -4.54 15.03
CA ASP A 310 -21.76 -5.62 14.70
C ASP A 310 -21.04 -5.35 13.38
N LYS A 311 -21.72 -4.74 12.40
CA LYS A 311 -21.06 -4.23 11.19
C LYS A 311 -19.99 -3.18 11.50
N TYR A 312 -20.24 -2.27 12.44
CA TYR A 312 -19.23 -1.29 12.84
C TYR A 312 -18.06 -1.92 13.59
N ILE A 313 -18.29 -2.99 14.35
CA ILE A 313 -17.22 -3.79 14.96
C ILE A 313 -16.39 -4.51 13.90
N GLU A 314 -16.98 -5.05 12.83
CA GLU A 314 -16.25 -5.61 11.69
C GLU A 314 -15.36 -4.53 11.03
N TYR A 315 -15.87 -3.31 10.84
CA TYR A 315 -15.07 -2.19 10.33
C TYR A 315 -13.94 -1.78 11.29
N LEU A 316 -14.20 -1.77 12.59
CA LEU A 316 -13.18 -1.51 13.61
C LEU A 316 -12.08 -2.59 13.55
N THR A 317 -12.47 -3.86 13.52
CA THR A 317 -11.53 -4.99 13.44
C THR A 317 -10.66 -4.89 12.18
N SER A 318 -11.27 -4.78 11.00
CA SER A 318 -10.57 -4.74 9.71
C SER A 318 -9.73 -3.48 9.49
N THR A 319 -10.07 -2.37 10.15
CA THR A 319 -9.26 -1.14 10.12
C THR A 319 -7.96 -1.31 10.89
N PHE A 320 -8.02 -2.00 12.03
CA PHE A 320 -6.89 -2.15 12.95
C PHE A 320 -6.10 -3.44 12.73
N GLU A 321 -6.66 -4.44 12.03
CA GLU A 321 -6.08 -5.78 11.85
C GLU A 321 -4.60 -5.74 11.48
N GLN A 322 -4.22 -4.92 10.49
CA GLN A 322 -2.84 -4.89 9.99
C GLN A 322 -1.85 -4.29 10.99
N VAL A 323 -2.28 -3.26 11.74
CA VAL A 323 -1.47 -2.66 12.79
C VAL A 323 -1.34 -3.63 13.96
N LEU A 324 -2.44 -4.26 14.37
CA LEU A 324 -2.45 -5.24 15.45
C LEU A 324 -1.59 -6.47 15.12
N ASP A 325 -1.69 -6.98 13.89
CA ASP A 325 -0.88 -8.08 13.37
C ASP A 325 0.62 -7.72 13.40
N ALA A 326 0.99 -6.49 13.02
CA ALA A 326 2.37 -6.00 13.16
C ALA A 326 2.80 -5.90 14.63
N LEU A 327 1.91 -5.52 15.55
CA LEU A 327 2.19 -5.44 16.99
C LEU A 327 2.13 -6.80 17.70
N GLY A 328 1.75 -7.88 17.00
CA GLY A 328 1.51 -9.20 17.58
C GLY A 328 0.37 -9.20 18.59
N ILE A 329 -0.70 -8.46 18.30
CA ILE A 329 -1.91 -8.36 19.12
C ILE A 329 -3.07 -9.02 18.38
N ASP A 330 -3.84 -9.84 19.10
CA ASP A 330 -5.07 -10.43 18.59
C ASP A 330 -6.27 -9.59 19.04
N PHE A 331 -7.05 -9.10 18.08
CA PHE A 331 -8.25 -8.32 18.35
C PHE A 331 -9.25 -9.05 19.26
N ASN A 332 -9.38 -10.38 19.09
CA ASN A 332 -10.33 -11.17 19.88
C ASN A 332 -9.95 -11.21 21.37
N LYS A 333 -8.64 -11.20 21.67
CA LYS A 333 -8.15 -11.08 23.05
C LYS A 333 -8.48 -9.73 23.68
N ILE A 334 -8.56 -8.66 22.87
CA ILE A 334 -8.91 -7.32 23.35
C ILE A 334 -10.40 -7.26 23.72
N THR A 335 -11.26 -7.82 22.87
CA THR A 335 -12.73 -7.74 23.00
C THR A 335 -13.32 -8.79 23.93
N GLY A 336 -12.55 -9.81 24.33
CA GLY A 336 -12.99 -10.86 25.24
C GLY A 336 -13.86 -11.92 24.57
N VAL A 337 -13.98 -11.90 23.24
CA VAL A 337 -14.68 -12.92 22.47
C VAL A 337 -13.83 -14.20 22.55
N THR A 338 -14.27 -15.13 23.38
CA THR A 338 -13.61 -16.43 23.49
C THR A 338 -13.99 -17.23 22.23
N SER A 339 -13.07 -18.04 21.70
CA SER A 339 -13.18 -18.76 20.41
C SER A 339 -14.44 -19.65 20.20
N LEU A 340 -15.30 -19.79 21.21
CA LEU A 340 -16.56 -20.54 21.18
C LEU A 340 -17.71 -19.79 20.50
N GLU A 341 -17.73 -18.45 20.51
CA GLU A 341 -18.84 -17.66 19.92
C GLU A 341 -18.79 -17.60 18.38
N TYR A 342 -17.71 -18.09 17.75
CA TYR A 342 -17.57 -18.12 16.29
C TYR A 342 -18.08 -19.43 15.66
N PHE A 343 -18.39 -20.44 16.48
CA PHE A 343 -18.86 -21.75 16.05
C PHE A 343 -20.35 -22.00 16.33
N MET A 344 -21.05 -21.01 16.90
CA MET A 344 -22.52 -20.96 16.98
C MET A 344 -23.04 -19.87 16.04
#